data_AF-A0A7Z7MVP4-F1
#
_entry.id   AF-A0A7Z7MVP4-F1
#
_cell.length_a   1.000
_cell.length_b   1.000
_cell.length_c   1.000
_cell.angle_alpha   90.00
_cell.angle_beta   90.00
_cell.angle_gamma   90.00
#
_symmetry.space_group_name_H-M   'P 1'
#
loop_
_entity.id
_entity.type
_entity.pdbx_description
1 polymer ?
#
loop_
_entity_poly.entity_id
_entity_poly.type
_entity_poly.pdbx_seq_one_letter_code
_entity_poly.pdbx_strand_id
1 'polypeptide(L)'
;MLKSSRACLLALFPDVCIEAPLRRDRHGFARVSLPYQGKHVAFPAHRLAYGLFVAPPKPGMSVRHSCGNPACINPRHLFVGNTAIAQLSNGGAA
;
A
#
# COMPACT_ATOMS: atom_id res chain seq x y z
N MET A 1 22.49 16.43 13.87
CA MET A 1 22.43 15.90 12.49
C MET A 1 21.29 14.88 12.38
N LEU A 2 20.04 15.34 12.25
CA LEU A 2 18.86 14.48 12.09
C LEU A 2 18.78 13.99 10.64
N LYS A 3 19.37 12.83 10.35
CA LYS A 3 19.24 12.20 9.03
C LYS A 3 17.79 11.71 8.86
N SER A 4 17.03 12.44 8.04
CA SER A 4 15.77 12.07 7.38
C SER A 4 14.65 11.46 8.25
N SER A 5 13.75 12.35 8.65
CA SER A 5 12.51 12.25 9.43
C SER A 5 11.47 11.16 9.07
N ARG A 6 11.60 10.42 7.96
CA ARG A 6 10.60 9.41 7.56
C ARG A 6 10.99 7.97 7.89
N ALA A 7 12.26 7.60 7.73
CA ALA A 7 12.74 6.25 8.04
C ALA A 7 12.66 5.94 9.54
N CYS A 8 12.94 6.94 10.38
CA CYS A 8 12.82 6.82 11.84
C CYS A 8 11.35 6.60 12.28
N LEU A 9 10.40 7.19 11.56
CA LEU A 9 8.97 7.05 11.84
C LEU A 9 8.45 5.66 11.50
N LEU A 10 8.99 5.05 10.44
CA LEU A 10 8.67 3.67 10.07
C LEU A 10 9.17 2.66 11.10
N ALA A 11 10.28 2.94 11.79
CA ALA A 11 10.83 2.08 12.84
C ALA A 11 9.96 2.04 14.12
N LEU A 12 8.99 2.94 14.27
CA LEU A 12 8.05 2.96 15.40
C LEU A 12 6.85 2.03 15.22
N PHE A 13 6.63 1.50 14.00
CA PHE A 13 5.51 0.61 13.75
C PHE A 13 5.89 -0.84 14.05
N PRO A 14 5.09 -1.58 14.83
CA PRO A 14 5.33 -2.99 15.10
C PRO A 14 5.19 -3.83 13.81
N ASP A 15 5.84 -4.99 13.77
CA ASP A 15 5.76 -5.99 12.68
C ASP A 15 4.45 -6.78 12.73
N VAL A 16 3.33 -6.12 13.02
CA VAL A 16 1.99 -6.73 13.05
C VAL A 16 1.09 -6.07 12.02
N CYS A 17 0.11 -6.82 11.52
CA CYS A 17 -0.88 -6.27 10.60
C CYS A 17 -1.76 -5.26 11.34
N ILE A 18 -1.80 -4.03 10.84
CA ILE A 18 -2.73 -3.01 11.32
C ILE A 18 -3.94 -3.09 10.41
N GLU A 19 -5.01 -3.73 10.87
CA GLU A 19 -6.26 -3.79 10.12
C GLU A 19 -6.97 -2.45 10.17
N ALA A 20 -7.28 -1.89 9.02
CA ALA A 20 -8.11 -0.70 8.97
C ALA A 20 -9.56 -1.06 9.31
N PRO A 21 -10.20 -0.42 10.32
CA PRO A 21 -11.63 -0.57 10.61
C PRO A 21 -12.46 0.24 9.60
N LEU A 22 -12.13 0.14 8.32
CA LEU A 22 -12.79 0.84 7.23
C LEU A 22 -13.71 -0.11 6.46
N ARG A 23 -14.61 0.47 5.66
CA ARG A 23 -15.46 -0.30 4.74
C ARG A 23 -14.57 -1.16 3.84
N ARG A 24 -14.81 -2.47 3.87
CA ARG A 24 -14.14 -3.44 3.02
C ARG A 24 -14.91 -3.58 1.70
N ASP A 25 -14.18 -3.72 0.60
CA ASP A 25 -14.75 -4.05 -0.71
C ASP A 25 -15.14 -5.54 -0.77
N ARG A 26 -15.84 -5.96 -1.83
CA ARG A 26 -16.14 -7.38 -2.12
C ARG A 26 -14.90 -8.29 -2.18
N HIS A 27 -13.73 -7.68 -2.39
CA HIS A 27 -12.43 -8.34 -2.45
C HIS A 27 -11.63 -8.22 -1.14
N GLY A 28 -12.23 -7.74 -0.05
CA GLY A 28 -11.59 -7.61 1.26
C GLY A 28 -10.68 -6.38 1.44
N PHE A 29 -10.49 -5.57 0.40
CA PHE A 29 -9.67 -4.36 0.49
C PHE A 29 -10.37 -3.25 1.27
N ALA A 30 -9.67 -2.67 2.24
CA ALA A 30 -10.13 -1.47 2.93
C ALA A 30 -10.16 -0.28 1.96
N ARG A 31 -11.30 0.42 1.91
CA ARG A 31 -11.50 1.62 1.08
C ARG A 31 -11.78 2.84 1.95
N VAL A 32 -11.22 3.97 1.57
CA VAL A 32 -11.49 5.28 2.14
C VAL A 32 -12.16 6.17 1.09
N SER A 33 -13.25 6.82 1.43
CA SER A 33 -13.91 7.79 0.57
C SER A 33 -13.52 9.18 1.04
N LEU A 34 -12.80 9.93 0.19
CA LEU A 34 -12.36 11.29 0.50
C LEU A 34 -13.04 12.29 -0.44
N PRO A 35 -13.48 13.45 0.07
CA PRO A 35 -13.96 14.52 -0.78
C PRO A 35 -12.79 15.14 -1.57
N TYR A 36 -12.95 15.25 -2.88
CA TYR A 36 -12.01 15.90 -3.80
C TYR A 36 -12.80 16.69 -4.85
N GLN A 37 -12.56 18.01 -4.92
CA GLN A 37 -13.26 18.91 -5.86
C GLN A 37 -14.79 18.75 -5.87
N GLY A 38 -15.40 18.64 -4.68
CA GLY A 38 -16.85 18.48 -4.54
C GLY A 38 -17.41 17.08 -4.88
N LYS A 39 -16.55 16.11 -5.21
CA LYS A 39 -16.93 14.71 -5.45
C LYS A 39 -16.27 13.79 -4.43
N HIS A 40 -16.96 12.72 -4.04
CA HIS A 40 -16.36 11.68 -3.20
C HIS A 40 -15.62 10.67 -4.05
N VAL A 41 -14.30 10.55 -3.85
CA VAL A 41 -13.47 9.58 -4.57
C VAL A 41 -13.05 8.47 -3.62
N ALA A 42 -13.32 7.23 -4.01
CA ALA A 42 -12.99 6.06 -3.22
C ALA A 42 -11.57 5.57 -3.53
N PHE A 43 -10.66 5.69 -2.58
CA PHE A 43 -9.28 5.24 -2.67
C PHE A 43 -9.03 3.96 -1.86
N PRO A 44 -8.08 3.10 -2.28
CA PRO A 44 -7.60 2.03 -1.44
C PRO A 44 -6.84 2.59 -0.23
N ALA A 45 -7.18 2.12 0.97
CA ALA A 45 -6.61 2.62 2.22
C ALA A 45 -5.08 2.41 2.30
N HIS A 46 -4.59 1.27 1.80
CA HIS A 46 -3.17 0.97 1.76
C HIS A 46 -2.37 1.95 0.89
N ARG A 47 -2.94 2.40 -0.23
CA ARG A 47 -2.27 3.36 -1.12
C ARG A 47 -2.16 4.73 -0.47
N LEU A 48 -3.19 5.12 0.28
CA LEU A 48 -3.18 6.35 1.08
C LEU A 48 -2.11 6.28 2.18
N ALA A 49 -2.09 5.18 2.96
CA ALA A 49 -1.11 4.98 4.02
C ALA A 49 0.34 5.03 3.50
N TYR A 50 0.62 4.37 2.37
CA TYR A 50 1.93 4.43 1.73
C TYR A 50 2.33 5.88 1.35
N GLY A 51 1.40 6.64 0.75
CA GLY A 51 1.63 8.04 0.36
C GLY A 51 1.94 8.97 1.54
N LEU A 52 1.28 8.76 2.68
CA LEU A 52 1.45 9.57 3.88
C LEU A 52 2.77 9.27 4.59
N PHE A 53 3.04 7.98 4.85
CA PHE A 53 4.12 7.55 5.74
C PHE A 53 5.41 7.18 5.01
N VAL A 54 5.34 6.62 3.80
CA VAL A 54 6.52 6.15 3.06
C VAL A 54 6.95 7.22 2.05
N ALA A 55 6.20 7.35 0.96
CA ALA A 55 6.49 8.30 -0.11
C ALA A 55 5.28 8.43 -1.05
N PRO A 56 5.09 9.59 -1.71
CA PRO A 56 4.10 9.72 -2.76
C PRO A 56 4.37 8.69 -3.88
N PRO A 57 3.43 7.78 -4.16
CA PRO A 57 3.61 6.80 -5.23
C PRO A 57 3.61 7.52 -6.58
N LYS A 58 4.57 7.20 -7.47
CA LYS A 58 4.59 7.77 -8.82
C LYS A 58 3.36 7.29 -9.61
N PRO A 59 2.90 8.08 -10.60
CA PRO A 59 1.85 7.63 -11.52
C PRO A 59 2.22 6.29 -12.17
N GLY A 60 1.25 5.38 -12.28
CA GLY A 60 1.46 4.04 -12.86
C GLY A 60 2.08 3.00 -11.92
N MET A 61 2.46 3.37 -10.69
CA MET A 61 2.96 2.42 -9.69
C MET A 61 1.83 1.86 -8.81
N SER A 62 1.86 0.54 -8.58
CA SER A 62 0.93 -0.17 -7.73
C SER A 62 1.56 -0.45 -6.37
N VAL A 63 0.87 -0.05 -5.30
CA VAL A 63 1.27 -0.39 -3.92
C VAL A 63 0.76 -1.80 -3.60
N ARG A 64 1.64 -2.66 -3.07
CA ARG A 64 1.33 -4.04 -2.69
C ARG A 64 1.63 -4.29 -1.22
N HIS A 65 0.99 -5.32 -0.67
CA HIS A 65 1.20 -5.81 0.69
C HIS A 65 2.19 -6.96 0.67
N SER A 66 3.16 -6.97 1.59
CA SER A 66 4.03 -8.13 1.82
C SER A 66 3.35 -9.19 2.70
N CYS A 67 2.40 -8.79 3.54
CA CYS A 67 1.71 -9.65 4.49
C CYS A 67 0.54 -10.47 3.91
N GLY A 68 0.14 -10.22 2.66
CA GLY A 68 -1.01 -10.89 2.03
C GLY A 68 -2.40 -10.52 2.59
N ASN A 69 -2.49 -9.78 3.69
CA ASN A 69 -3.76 -9.26 4.23
C ASN A 69 -4.23 -8.00 3.47
N PRO A 70 -5.37 -8.04 2.74
CA PRO A 70 -5.88 -6.91 1.95
C PRO A 70 -6.42 -5.73 2.79
N ALA A 71 -6.68 -5.95 4.09
CA ALA A 71 -7.14 -4.92 5.02
C ALA A 71 -5.99 -4.23 5.78
N CYS A 72 -4.75 -4.68 5.60
CA CYS A 72 -3.59 -4.15 6.28
C CYS A 72 -3.20 -2.76 5.76
N ILE A 73 -3.01 -1.80 6.67
CA ILE A 73 -2.53 -0.44 6.34
C ILE A 73 -1.16 -0.13 6.94
N ASN A 74 -0.48 -1.13 7.52
CA ASN A 74 0.84 -0.93 8.13
C ASN A 74 1.85 -0.50 7.06
N PRO A 75 2.44 0.72 7.14
CA PRO A 75 3.42 1.20 6.18
C PRO A 75 4.63 0.29 5.99
N ARG A 76 5.04 -0.49 7.01
CA ARG A 76 6.14 -1.45 6.92
C ARG A 76 5.80 -2.65 6.03
N HIS A 77 4.52 -3.00 5.92
CA HIS A 77 4.05 -4.08 5.06
C HIS A 77 3.68 -3.60 3.65
N LEU A 78 3.87 -2.31 3.35
CA LEU A 78 3.52 -1.70 2.08
C LEU A 78 4.77 -1.37 1.27
N PHE A 79 4.79 -1.79 0.03
CA PHE A 79 5.87 -1.48 -0.90
C PHE A 79 5.32 -1.18 -2.29
N VAL A 80 6.06 -0.38 -3.05
CA VAL A 80 5.75 -0.15 -4.45
C VAL A 80 6.26 -1.33 -5.26
N GLY A 81 5.34 -2.04 -5.90
CA GLY A 81 5.69 -3.03 -6.90
C GLY A 81 5.72 -2.38 -8.28
N ASN A 82 6.82 -2.55 -9.02
CA ASN A 82 6.77 -2.39 -10.47
C ASN A 82 5.79 -3.44 -11.04
N THR A 83 4.90 -3.01 -11.91
CA THR A 83 4.12 -3.88 -12.80
C THR A 83 4.98 -4.42 -13.96
N ALA A 84 6.30 -4.30 -13.89
CA ALA A 84 7.24 -4.99 -14.77
C ALA A 84 7.47 -6.42 -14.26
N ILE A 85 6.42 -7.24 -14.29
CA ILE A 85 6.61 -8.66 -14.52
C ILE A 85 6.80 -8.81 -16.02
N ALA A 86 8.07 -8.84 -16.44
CA ALA A 86 8.44 -9.54 -17.66
C ALA A 86 7.85 -10.95 -17.56
N GLN A 87 7.07 -11.33 -18.56
CA GLN A 87 6.62 -12.70 -18.77
C GLN A 87 7.85 -13.61 -18.82
N LEU A 88 8.10 -14.36 -17.75
CA LEU A 88 8.89 -15.60 -17.81
C LEU A 88 8.01 -16.73 -17.31
N SER A 89 6.89 -16.93 -18.01
CA SER A 89 6.26 -18.24 -18.13
C SER A 89 6.68 -18.80 -19.48
N ASN A 90 7.79 -19.54 -19.51
CA ASN A 90 8.04 -20.65 -20.44
C ASN A 90 9.31 -21.38 -19.99
N GLY A 91 9.15 -22.15 -18.91
CA GLY A 91 10.04 -23.25 -18.56
C GLY A 91 9.21 -24.53 -18.58
N GLY A 92 8.75 -24.92 -19.76
CA GLY A 92 8.30 -26.29 -20.01
C GLY A 92 9.52 -27.18 -19.91
N ALA A 93 9.68 -27.85 -18.78
CA ALA A 93 10.61 -28.96 -18.65
C ALA A 93 9.97 -30.17 -19.35
N ALA A 94 10.64 -30.59 -20.41
CA ALA A 94 10.44 -31.85 -21.12
C ALA A 94 10.73 -33.05 -20.23
#